data_AF-A0A150W0S5-F1
#
_entry.id   AF-A0A150W0S5-F1
#
_cell.length_a   1.000
_cell.length_b   1.000
_cell.length_c   1.000
_cell.angle_alpha   90.00
_cell.angle_beta   90.00
_cell.angle_gamma   90.00
#
_symmetry.space_group_name_H-M   'P 1'
#
loop_
_entity.id
_entity.type
_entity.pdbx_description
1 polymer ?
#
loop_
_entity_poly.entity_id
_entity_poly.type
_entity_poly.pdbx_seq_one_letter_code
_entity_poly.pdbx_strand_id
1 'polypeptide(L)' 'MWDALADSVWGGLDAPRVVVVWPDAGAVAEAHGDHAIALDILRDLPTSLADARCTAGRRTGFSVYVASAS' A
#
# COMPACT_ATOMS: atom_id res chain seq x y z
N MET A 1 -2.61 -4.29 14.04
CA MET A 1 -1.87 -3.01 13.96
C MET A 1 -1.85 -2.51 12.52
N TRP A 2 -1.56 -3.39 11.57
CA TRP A 2 -1.60 -3.09 10.15
C TRP A 2 -3.00 -2.83 9.56
N ASP A 3 -4.06 -3.29 10.21
CA ASP A 3 -5.45 -2.95 9.83
C ASP A 3 -5.70 -1.45 9.88
N ALA A 4 -5.06 -0.73 10.82
CA ALA A 4 -5.18 0.72 10.91
C ALA A 4 -4.52 1.43 9.71
N LEU A 5 -3.46 0.84 9.13
CA LEU A 5 -2.87 1.35 7.90
C LEU A 5 -3.82 1.13 6.72
N ALA A 6 -4.38 -0.08 6.60
CA ALA A 6 -5.37 -0.39 5.57
C ALA A 6 -6.60 0.53 5.66
N ASP A 7 -7.17 0.71 6.86
CA ASP A 7 -8.29 1.62 7.11
C ASP A 7 -7.95 3.07 6.76
N SER A 8 -6.73 3.51 7.02
CA SER A 8 -6.28 4.86 6.64
C SER A 8 -6.18 5.02 5.13
N VAL A 9 -5.75 3.99 4.41
CA VAL A 9 -5.70 3.98 2.94
C VAL A 9 -7.12 3.97 2.37
N TRP A 10 -8.03 3.15 2.92
CA TRP A 10 -9.42 3.05 2.47
C TRP A 10 -10.26 4.28 2.79
N GLY A 11 -10.10 4.86 3.97
CA GLY A 11 -10.88 6.00 4.44
C GLY A 11 -10.27 7.36 4.12
N GLY A 12 -8.95 7.44 3.92
CA GLY A 12 -8.22 8.72 3.79
C GLY A 12 -7.87 9.13 2.37
N LEU A 13 -7.95 8.22 1.38
CA LEU A 13 -7.54 8.51 0.00
C LEU A 13 -8.74 8.90 -0.87
N ASP A 14 -9.16 10.16 -0.81
CA ASP A 14 -10.13 10.74 -1.75
C ASP A 14 -9.43 11.28 -3.01
N ALA A 15 -8.78 10.39 -3.75
CA ALA A 15 -8.12 10.72 -5.01
C ALA A 15 -8.33 9.61 -6.05
N PRO A 16 -8.50 9.95 -7.35
CA PRO A 16 -8.70 8.96 -8.41
C PRO A 16 -7.45 8.10 -8.66
N ARG A 17 -6.26 8.58 -8.25
CA ARG A 17 -5.00 7.87 -8.34
C ARG A 17 -4.06 8.25 -7.20
N VAL A 18 -3.41 7.26 -6.61
CA VAL A 18 -2.47 7.40 -5.50
C VAL A 18 -1.20 6.63 -5.83
N VAL A 19 -0.05 7.27 -5.58
CA VAL A 19 1.26 6.65 -5.74
C VAL A 19 1.99 6.76 -4.41
N VAL A 20 2.38 5.62 -3.85
CA VAL A 20 3.24 5.54 -2.68
C VAL A 20 4.66 5.32 -3.16
N VAL A 21 5.57 6.25 -2.82
CA VAL A 21 6.99 6.13 -3.11
C VAL A 21 7.72 5.86 -1.81
N TRP A 22 8.35 4.69 -1.71
CA TRP A 22 9.18 4.31 -0.58
C TRP A 22 10.65 4.24 -1.03
N PRO A 23 11.38 5.37 -0.95
CA PRO A 23 12.81 5.37 -1.20
C PRO A 23 13.54 4.77 -0.01
N ASP A 24 14.62 4.03 -0.27
CA ASP A 24 15.47 3.41 0.76
C ASP A 24 14.71 2.45 1.70
N ALA A 25 14.09 1.43 1.10
CA ALA A 25 13.45 0.35 1.88
C ALA A 25 14.47 -0.54 2.62
N GLY A 26 15.79 -0.31 2.43
CA GLY A 26 16.86 -1.12 3.03
C GLY A 26 16.83 -1.09 4.55
N ALA A 27 16.62 0.08 5.16
CA ALA A 27 16.53 0.22 6.61
C ALA A 27 15.37 -0.58 7.23
N VAL A 28 14.30 -0.83 6.46
CA VAL A 28 13.15 -1.60 6.92
C VAL A 28 13.34 -3.08 6.58
N ALA A 29 14.01 -3.43 5.49
CA ALA A 29 14.39 -4.81 5.18
C ALA A 29 15.25 -5.47 6.28
N GLU A 30 16.10 -4.70 6.94
CA GLU A 30 16.92 -5.12 8.10
C GLU A 30 16.10 -5.30 9.39
N ALA A 31 14.90 -4.71 9.47
CA ALA A 31 13.97 -4.93 10.57
C ALA A 31 13.19 -6.23 10.35
N HIS A 32 13.76 -7.34 10.81
CA HIS A 32 13.19 -8.69 10.66
C HIS A 32 11.72 -8.76 11.11
N GLY A 33 10.83 -9.22 10.23
CA GLY A 33 9.42 -9.55 10.51
C GLY A 33 8.41 -8.52 10.02
N ASP A 34 8.52 -7.28 10.46
CA ASP A 34 7.50 -6.24 10.18
C ASP A 34 7.53 -5.74 8.72
N HIS A 35 8.71 -5.78 8.09
CA HIS A 35 8.89 -5.40 6.69
C HIS A 35 8.13 -6.28 5.70
N ALA A 36 8.17 -7.60 5.92
CA ALA A 36 7.50 -8.55 5.03
C ALA A 36 5.99 -8.33 5.05
N ILE A 37 5.43 -8.10 6.24
CA ILE A 37 4.00 -7.82 6.43
C ILE A 37 3.63 -6.50 5.76
N ALA A 38 4.43 -5.44 5.95
CA ALA A 38 4.19 -4.15 5.31
C ALA A 38 4.17 -4.25 3.77
N LEU A 39 5.10 -5.01 3.20
CA LEU A 39 5.16 -5.23 1.75
C LEU A 39 3.99 -6.06 1.24
N ASP A 40 3.58 -7.11 1.97
CA ASP A 40 2.44 -7.94 1.57
C ASP A 40 1.14 -7.11 1.52
N ILE A 41 0.91 -6.27 2.53
CA ILE A 41 -0.25 -5.35 2.55
C ILE A 41 -0.20 -4.36 1.39
N LEU A 42 0.97 -3.75 1.14
CA LEU A 42 1.15 -2.79 0.05
C LEU A 42 1.04 -3.42 -1.34
N ARG A 43 1.28 -4.73 -1.47
CA ARG A 43 1.05 -5.50 -2.71
C ARG A 43 -0.42 -5.87 -2.90
N ASP A 44 -1.12 -6.18 -1.82
CA ASP A 44 -2.53 -6.61 -1.89
C ASP A 44 -3.50 -5.43 -2.04
N LEU A 45 -3.18 -4.28 -1.46
CA LEU A 45 -3.96 -3.04 -1.54
C LEU A 45 -4.30 -2.60 -2.98
N PRO A 46 -3.37 -2.55 -3.95
CA PRO A 46 -3.68 -2.21 -5.34
C PRO A 46 -4.78 -3.09 -5.94
N THR A 47 -4.73 -4.40 -5.67
CA THR A 47 -5.70 -5.37 -6.19
C THR A 47 -7.08 -5.11 -5.61
N SER A 48 -7.15 -4.83 -4.31
CA SER A 48 -8.41 -4.58 -3.61
C SER A 48 -9.03 -3.22 -3.98
N LEU A 49 -8.22 -2.16 -4.12
CA LEU A 49 -8.67 -0.82 -4.53
C LEU A 49 -9.08 -0.74 -6.01
N ALA A 50 -8.61 -1.66 -6.84
CA ALA A 50 -9.03 -1.80 -8.24
C ALA A 50 -10.35 -2.60 -8.39
N ASP A 51 -10.74 -3.39 -7.40
CA ASP A 51 -11.98 -4.18 -7.43
C ASP A 51 -13.20 -3.28 -7.16
N ALA A 52 -14.04 -3.12 -8.19
CA ALA A 52 -15.27 -2.35 -8.11
C ALA A 52 -16.28 -2.88 -7.08
N ARG A 53 -16.18 -4.17 -6.68
CA ARG A 53 -17.00 -4.77 -5.63
C ARG A 53 -16.61 -4.26 -4.24
N CYS A 54 -15.32 -3.95 -4.05
CA CYS A 54 -14.78 -3.42 -2.81
C CYS A 54 -14.91 -1.90 -2.73
N THR A 55 -14.99 -1.20 -3.87
CA THR A 55 -14.92 0.29 -3.91
C THR A 55 -16.25 1.00 -4.22
N ALA A 56 -17.39 0.31 -4.09
CA ALA A 56 -18.71 0.86 -4.41
C ALA A 56 -18.78 1.50 -5.82
N GLY A 57 -18.02 0.95 -6.78
CA GLY A 57 -17.93 1.44 -8.16
C GLY A 57 -16.93 2.57 -8.42
N ARG A 58 -16.30 3.15 -7.38
CA ARG A 58 -15.31 4.23 -7.53
C ARG A 58 -13.89 3.65 -7.41
N ARG A 59 -13.34 3.19 -8.53
CA ARG A 59 -12.00 2.60 -8.56
C ARG A 59 -10.93 3.65 -8.27
N THR A 60 -10.00 3.32 -7.39
CA THR A 60 -8.81 4.14 -7.12
C THR A 60 -7.59 3.45 -7.71
N GLY A 61 -6.91 4.12 -8.64
CA GLY A 61 -5.64 3.60 -9.15
C GLY A 61 -4.58 3.73 -8.08
N PHE A 62 -4.12 2.63 -7.50
CA PHE A 62 -3.09 2.65 -6.46
C PHE A 62 -1.82 1.96 -6.97
N SER A 63 -0.65 2.57 -6.75
CA SER A 63 0.64 2.01 -7.18
C SER A 63 1.69 2.26 -6.11
N VAL A 64 2.54 1.27 -5.85
CA VAL A 64 3.61 1.35 -4.86
C VAL A 64 4.94 1.18 -5.58
N TYR A 65 5.83 2.15 -5.42
CA TYR A 65 7.20 2.10 -5.90
C TYR A 65 8.14 1.92 -4.70
N VAL A 66 8.81 0.77 -4.65
CA VAL A 66 9.77 0.43 -3.60
C VAL A 66 11.16 0.43 -4.22
N ALA A 67 12.03 1.33 -3.77
CA ALA A 67 13.44 1.31 -4.14
C ALA A 67 14.25 0.64 -3.03
N SER A 68 14.98 -0.42 -3.38
CA SER A 68 16.06 -0.92 -2.53
C SER A 68 17.26 0.00 -2.67
N ALA A 69 17.90 0.36 -1.56
CA ALA A 69 19.24 0.95 -1.63
C ALA A 69 20.18 -0.01 -2.37
N SER A 70 21.09 0.57 -3.17
CA SER A 70 22.09 -0.13 -3.99
C SER A 70 23.34 -0.47 -3.18
#